data_AF-A0A444J2E9-F1
#
_entry.id   AF-A0A444J2E9-F1
#
_cell.length_a   1.000
_cell.length_b   1.000
_cell.length_c   1.000
_cell.angle_alpha   90.00
_cell.angle_beta   90.00
_cell.angle_gamma   90.00
#
_symmetry.space_group_name_H-M   'P 1'
#
loop_
_entity.id
_entity.type
_entity.pdbx_description
1 polymer ?
#
loop_
_entity_poly.entity_id
_entity_poly.type
_entity_poly.pdbx_seq_one_letter_code
_entity_poly.pdbx_strand_id
1 'polypeptide(L)'
;MSQQEQVQGTKIFTDYALEKMMDLFHHHDHEVGSQLKKAEPEKYKEYTSTDCITYVLNVLSHAFREQGDDKYAGRVWQLGAHGTRLAKYLVKKHDWKAIYLNPDSAHPRDATADTVRRSEEHTYSSIVARKRHTYYDIPLEYAVQDYCVTSEEHESFQLLNQNKPVTQHNEADIASLEQVEFGFGISRGGMHTWLFAKGKVYEVHWNSVGDGLYEATPIRRFPWLSGALIIPSEQAGHIAPSAKIK
;
A
#
# COMPACT_ATOMS: atom_id res chain seq x y z
N MET A 1 17.28 -10.19 44.59
CA MET A 1 16.26 -9.70 43.63
C MET A 1 17.03 -9.08 42.48
N SER A 2 17.14 -9.79 41.36
CA SER A 2 17.84 -9.32 40.16
C SER A 2 16.88 -8.44 39.37
N GLN A 3 17.20 -7.14 39.27
CA GLN A 3 16.57 -6.24 38.31
C GLN A 3 17.24 -6.51 36.96
N GLN A 4 16.56 -7.25 36.08
CA GLN A 4 16.92 -7.27 34.68
C GLN A 4 16.48 -5.93 34.08
N GLU A 5 17.45 -5.02 33.90
CA GLU A 5 17.29 -3.90 32.98
C GLU A 5 16.99 -4.47 31.59
N GLN A 6 15.74 -4.32 31.15
CA GLN A 6 15.42 -4.46 29.74
C GLN A 6 16.14 -3.33 29.01
N VAL A 7 17.19 -3.67 28.27
CA VAL A 7 17.78 -2.78 27.27
C VAL A 7 16.71 -2.57 26.21
N GLN A 8 15.93 -1.51 26.36
CA GLN A 8 14.93 -1.10 25.39
C GLN A 8 15.72 -0.55 24.19
N GLY A 9 15.80 -1.34 23.12
CA GLY A 9 16.48 -0.91 21.89
C GLY A 9 15.89 0.39 21.37
N THR A 10 16.74 1.26 20.80
CA THR A 10 16.30 2.51 20.21
C THR A 10 15.36 2.21 19.04
N LYS A 11 14.09 2.63 19.17
CA LYS A 11 13.09 2.50 18.10
C LYS A 11 13.51 3.28 16.86
N ILE A 12 13.29 2.67 15.70
CA ILE A 12 13.50 3.29 14.38
C ILE A 12 12.17 3.75 13.78
N PHE A 13 12.23 4.40 12.61
CA PHE A 13 11.03 4.88 11.90
C PHE A 13 9.97 3.78 11.74
N THR A 14 10.38 2.60 11.28
CA THR A 14 9.51 1.43 11.09
C THR A 14 8.71 1.11 12.36
N ASP A 15 9.36 1.10 13.53
CA ASP A 15 8.71 0.74 14.80
C ASP A 15 7.58 1.73 15.14
N TYR A 16 7.88 3.03 15.08
CA TYR A 16 6.89 4.07 15.36
C TYR A 16 5.74 4.07 14.35
N ALA A 17 6.04 3.81 13.07
CA ALA A 17 5.03 3.75 12.02
C ALA A 17 4.10 2.55 12.21
N LEU A 18 4.66 1.37 12.49
CA LEU A 18 3.88 0.15 12.76
C LEU A 18 3.02 0.30 14.01
N GLU A 19 3.57 0.83 15.11
CA GLU A 19 2.81 1.08 16.33
C GLU A 19 1.64 2.04 16.08
N LYS A 20 1.88 3.17 15.41
CA LYS A 20 0.81 4.12 15.13
C LYS A 20 -0.23 3.59 14.15
N MET A 21 0.19 2.82 13.16
CA MET A 21 -0.71 2.15 12.23
C MET A 21 -1.67 1.22 12.98
N MET A 22 -1.15 0.39 13.88
CA MET A 22 -1.94 -0.56 14.67
C MET A 22 -2.81 0.13 15.72
N ASP A 23 -2.31 1.19 16.34
CA ASP A 23 -3.09 2.03 17.25
C ASP A 23 -4.36 2.57 16.57
N LEU A 24 -4.22 3.22 15.42
CA LEU A 24 -5.37 3.74 14.67
C LEU A 24 -6.28 2.61 14.18
N PHE A 25 -5.71 1.48 13.74
CA PHE A 25 -6.50 0.33 13.31
C PHE A 25 -7.35 -0.26 14.45
N HIS A 26 -6.87 -0.24 15.70
CA HIS A 26 -7.60 -0.81 16.84
C HIS A 26 -8.45 0.20 17.62
N HIS A 27 -8.18 1.51 17.50
CA HIS A 27 -8.82 2.56 18.30
C HIS A 27 -9.45 3.64 17.42
N HIS A 28 -10.45 3.29 16.62
CA HIS A 28 -11.13 4.17 15.65
C HIS A 28 -12.64 4.31 15.88
N ASP A 29 -13.13 3.98 17.07
CA ASP A 29 -14.54 4.08 17.46
C ASP A 29 -15.13 5.50 17.34
N HIS A 30 -14.27 6.50 17.41
CA HIS A 30 -14.58 7.93 17.28
C HIS A 30 -14.39 8.47 15.85
N GLU A 31 -14.02 7.64 14.88
CA GLU A 31 -13.78 8.06 13.50
C GLU A 31 -14.91 7.64 12.54
N VAL A 32 -15.04 8.36 11.43
CA VAL A 32 -16.00 8.10 10.35
C VAL A 32 -15.35 8.39 9.01
N GLY A 33 -15.72 7.61 7.98
CA GLY A 33 -15.29 7.85 6.62
C GLY A 33 -15.69 9.24 6.11
N SER A 34 -14.78 9.91 5.41
CA SER A 34 -14.93 11.32 5.02
C SER A 34 -16.12 11.59 4.10
N GLN A 35 -16.45 10.68 3.18
CA GLN A 35 -17.65 10.79 2.35
C GLN A 35 -18.93 10.52 3.12
N LEU A 36 -18.91 9.57 4.07
CA LEU A 36 -20.07 9.30 4.91
C LEU A 36 -20.39 10.49 5.81
N LYS A 37 -19.38 11.10 6.44
CA LYS A 37 -19.57 12.33 7.23
C LYS A 37 -20.10 13.47 6.37
N LYS A 38 -19.59 13.63 5.14
CA LYS A 38 -20.08 14.65 4.20
C LYS A 38 -21.53 14.42 3.79
N ALA A 39 -21.95 13.17 3.64
CA ALA A 39 -23.32 12.81 3.29
C ALA A 39 -24.30 12.97 4.48
N GLU A 40 -23.85 12.68 5.71
CA GLU A 40 -24.67 12.70 6.92
C GLU A 40 -24.03 13.56 8.05
N PRO A 41 -23.84 14.87 7.84
CA PRO A 41 -23.01 15.71 8.72
C PRO A 41 -23.57 15.86 10.13
N GLU A 42 -24.89 15.96 10.30
CA GLU A 42 -25.52 16.11 11.63
C GLU A 42 -25.42 14.84 12.47
N LYS A 43 -25.51 13.67 11.84
CA LYS A 43 -25.44 12.37 12.51
C LYS A 43 -24.01 12.09 13.01
N TYR A 44 -23.01 12.46 12.22
CA TYR A 44 -21.60 12.20 12.50
C TYR A 44 -20.82 13.45 12.93
N LYS A 45 -21.51 14.49 13.43
CA LYS A 45 -20.89 15.77 13.78
C LYS A 45 -19.72 15.62 14.77
N GLU A 46 -19.90 14.75 15.77
CA GLU A 46 -18.92 14.47 16.83
C GLU A 46 -17.79 13.52 16.41
N TYR A 47 -17.90 12.85 15.26
CA TYR A 47 -16.88 11.90 14.79
C TYR A 47 -15.75 12.62 14.07
N THR A 48 -14.52 12.13 14.19
CA THR A 48 -13.39 12.62 13.37
C THR A 48 -13.49 12.06 11.96
N SER A 49 -13.37 12.92 10.94
CA SER A 49 -13.35 12.47 9.54
C SER A 49 -12.02 11.82 9.19
N THR A 50 -12.05 10.66 8.55
CA THR A 50 -10.85 9.93 8.08
C THR A 50 -11.07 9.35 6.68
N ASP A 51 -9.99 9.01 6.00
CA ASP A 51 -9.97 8.31 4.72
C ASP A 51 -8.60 7.68 4.46
N CYS A 52 -8.47 7.00 3.32
CA CYS A 52 -7.29 6.23 2.97
C CYS A 52 -5.99 7.05 2.95
N ILE A 53 -6.05 8.34 2.61
CA ILE A 53 -4.88 9.22 2.64
C ILE A 53 -4.64 9.81 4.03
N THR A 54 -5.71 10.22 4.73
CA THR A 54 -5.61 10.76 6.10
C THR A 54 -4.94 9.75 7.04
N TYR A 55 -5.31 8.47 6.93
CA TYR A 55 -4.68 7.39 7.70
C TYR A 55 -3.17 7.30 7.46
N VAL A 56 -2.75 7.26 6.19
CA VAL A 56 -1.33 7.24 5.80
C VAL A 56 -0.58 8.45 6.38
N LEU A 57 -1.15 9.65 6.26
CA LEU A 57 -0.50 10.88 6.71
C LEU A 57 -0.36 10.94 8.23
N ASN A 58 -1.34 10.45 8.98
CA ASN A 58 -1.26 10.34 10.43
C ASN A 58 -0.09 9.43 10.84
N VAL A 59 0.04 8.26 10.22
CA VAL A 59 1.10 7.29 10.53
C VAL A 59 2.48 7.83 10.15
N LEU A 60 2.66 8.26 8.89
CA LEU A 60 3.97 8.75 8.43
C LEU A 60 4.42 9.99 9.18
N SER A 61 3.50 10.95 9.41
CA SER A 61 3.86 12.17 10.13
C SER A 61 4.19 11.90 11.59
N HIS A 62 3.48 10.98 12.25
CA HIS A 62 3.83 10.56 13.62
C HIS A 62 5.22 9.96 13.68
N ALA A 63 5.53 8.97 12.83
CA ALA A 63 6.84 8.32 12.84
C ALA A 63 8.00 9.29 12.57
N PHE A 64 7.84 10.27 11.68
CA PHE A 64 8.84 11.33 11.50
C PHE A 64 8.99 12.22 12.75
N ARG A 65 7.90 12.58 13.44
CA ARG A 65 8.00 13.40 14.68
C ARG A 65 8.73 12.65 15.79
N GLU A 66 8.45 11.37 15.96
CA GLU A 66 9.13 10.53 16.97
C GLU A 66 10.63 10.37 16.69
N GLN A 67 11.05 10.51 15.43
CA GLN A 67 12.46 10.59 15.02
C GLN A 67 13.08 11.99 15.20
N GLY A 68 12.30 12.99 15.63
CA GLY A 68 12.74 14.39 15.75
C GLY A 68 12.68 15.17 14.43
N ASP A 69 12.05 14.62 13.39
CA ASP A 69 12.00 15.17 12.04
C ASP A 69 10.68 15.91 11.72
N ASP A 70 10.31 16.90 12.54
CA ASP A 70 9.08 17.71 12.38
C ASP A 70 8.92 18.32 10.99
N LYS A 71 10.05 18.70 10.36
CA LYS A 71 10.08 19.22 8.99
C LYS A 71 9.52 18.19 8.00
N TYR A 72 9.90 16.93 8.14
CA TYR A 72 9.44 15.86 7.25
C TYR A 72 8.01 15.44 7.58
N ALA A 73 7.64 15.45 8.86
CA ALA A 73 6.25 15.30 9.29
C ALA A 73 5.33 16.35 8.64
N GLY A 74 5.73 17.63 8.63
CA GLY A 74 4.99 18.68 7.92
C GLY A 74 4.98 18.49 6.41
N ARG A 75 6.08 18.00 5.83
CA ARG A 75 6.19 17.80 4.38
C ARG A 75 5.31 16.68 3.85
N VAL A 76 5.10 15.60 4.59
CA VAL A 76 4.20 14.52 4.15
C VAL A 76 2.77 15.03 4.00
N TRP A 77 2.28 15.87 4.93
CA TRP A 77 0.96 16.50 4.83
C TRP A 77 0.82 17.40 3.60
N GLN A 78 1.84 18.20 3.28
CA GLN A 78 1.84 19.06 2.09
C GLN A 78 1.77 18.27 0.78
N LEU A 79 2.32 17.05 0.76
CA LEU A 79 2.36 16.21 -0.44
C LEU A 79 1.20 15.22 -0.53
N GLY A 80 0.53 14.94 0.59
CA GLY A 80 -0.49 13.91 0.74
C GLY A 80 -1.66 14.02 -0.23
N ALA A 81 -1.99 15.22 -0.71
CA ALA A 81 -3.03 15.42 -1.72
C ALA A 81 -2.81 14.60 -3.01
N HIS A 82 -1.58 14.12 -3.25
CA HIS A 82 -1.27 13.23 -4.38
C HIS A 82 -0.35 12.09 -3.93
N GLY A 83 -0.89 10.86 -3.82
CA GLY A 83 -0.13 9.69 -3.35
C GLY A 83 1.17 9.45 -4.12
N THR A 84 1.18 9.69 -5.44
CA THR A 84 2.40 9.57 -6.27
C THR A 84 3.47 10.61 -5.94
N ARG A 85 3.09 11.83 -5.54
CA ARG A 85 4.07 12.85 -5.12
C ARG A 85 4.69 12.48 -3.77
N LEU A 86 3.88 11.98 -2.84
CA LEU A 86 4.36 11.47 -1.56
C LEU A 86 5.31 10.28 -1.76
N ALA A 87 4.94 9.30 -2.58
CA ALA A 87 5.79 8.16 -2.91
C ALA A 87 7.14 8.59 -3.52
N LYS A 88 7.13 9.46 -4.54
CA LYS A 88 8.36 10.02 -5.14
C LYS A 88 9.24 10.72 -4.10
N TYR A 89 8.63 11.43 -3.15
CA TYR A 89 9.34 12.13 -2.10
C TYR A 89 10.03 11.15 -1.15
N LEU A 90 9.33 10.11 -0.68
CA LEU A 90 9.90 9.08 0.19
C LEU A 90 11.09 8.39 -0.49
N VAL A 91 10.93 7.96 -1.74
CA VAL A 91 12.04 7.33 -2.50
C VAL A 91 13.22 8.29 -2.67
N LYS A 92 12.99 9.51 -3.16
CA LYS A 92 14.07 10.42 -3.56
C LYS A 92 14.73 11.18 -2.41
N LYS A 93 14.04 11.37 -1.28
CA LYS A 93 14.53 12.18 -0.15
C LYS A 93 14.87 11.37 1.08
N HIS A 94 14.29 10.19 1.23
CA HIS A 94 14.53 9.30 2.36
C HIS A 94 15.19 7.99 1.94
N ASP A 95 15.57 7.85 0.67
CA ASP A 95 16.19 6.66 0.08
C ASP A 95 15.30 5.40 0.14
N TRP A 96 14.01 5.53 0.45
CA TRP A 96 13.09 4.39 0.54
C TRP A 96 13.02 3.61 -0.77
N LYS A 97 12.77 2.30 -0.67
CA LYS A 97 12.75 1.42 -1.85
C LYS A 97 11.32 1.24 -2.33
N ALA A 98 11.13 1.33 -3.64
CA ALA A 98 9.82 1.10 -4.26
C ALA A 98 9.76 -0.25 -4.95
N ILE A 99 8.65 -0.94 -4.71
CA ILE A 99 8.31 -2.26 -5.20
C ILE A 99 7.07 -2.11 -6.05
N TYR A 100 7.15 -2.44 -7.34
CA TYR A 100 5.96 -2.50 -8.18
C TYR A 100 5.09 -3.70 -7.82
N LEU A 101 3.78 -3.48 -7.74
CA LEU A 101 2.80 -4.51 -7.41
C LEU A 101 1.79 -4.66 -8.55
N ASN A 102 1.46 -5.91 -8.91
CA ASN A 102 0.33 -6.21 -9.77
C ASN A 102 -0.26 -7.59 -9.43
N PRO A 103 -1.58 -7.73 -9.19
CA PRO A 103 -2.17 -9.01 -8.77
C PRO A 103 -2.08 -10.09 -9.85
N ASP A 104 -2.36 -9.72 -11.11
CA ASP A 104 -2.23 -10.55 -12.31
C ASP A 104 -2.25 -9.63 -13.53
N SER A 105 -1.09 -9.44 -14.16
CA SER A 105 -0.96 -8.51 -15.30
C SER A 105 -1.43 -9.11 -16.63
N ALA A 106 -1.53 -10.43 -16.69
CA ALA A 106 -1.97 -11.16 -17.87
C ALA A 106 -3.49 -11.33 -17.87
N HIS A 107 -4.08 -11.65 -16.71
CA HIS A 107 -5.51 -11.87 -16.56
C HIS A 107 -6.05 -11.03 -15.40
N PRO A 108 -6.15 -9.70 -15.53
CA PRO A 108 -6.62 -8.88 -14.41
C PRO A 108 -8.07 -9.21 -14.05
N ARG A 109 -8.32 -9.41 -12.75
CA ARG A 109 -9.61 -9.85 -12.23
C ARG A 109 -10.74 -8.84 -12.45
N ASP A 110 -10.38 -7.56 -12.58
CA ASP A 110 -11.32 -6.45 -12.76
C ASP A 110 -11.60 -6.10 -14.24
N ALA A 111 -11.08 -6.90 -15.18
CA ALA A 111 -11.44 -6.79 -16.58
C ALA A 111 -12.92 -7.13 -16.76
N THR A 112 -13.65 -6.19 -17.33
CA THR A 112 -15.02 -6.39 -17.80
C THR A 112 -15.08 -6.03 -19.28
N ALA A 113 -16.12 -6.48 -19.98
CA ALA A 113 -16.35 -6.13 -21.38
C ALA A 113 -16.38 -4.61 -21.62
N ASP A 114 -16.86 -3.84 -20.65
CA ASP A 114 -16.96 -2.37 -20.72
C ASP A 114 -15.71 -1.66 -20.18
N THR A 115 -14.88 -2.34 -19.38
CA THR A 115 -13.68 -1.76 -18.74
C THR A 115 -12.36 -2.20 -19.36
N VAL A 116 -12.38 -2.88 -20.51
CA VAL A 116 -11.17 -3.31 -21.26
C VAL A 116 -10.06 -2.23 -21.23
N ARG A 117 -10.40 -0.97 -21.55
CA ARG A 117 -9.43 0.15 -21.54
C ARG A 117 -8.90 0.54 -20.15
N ARG A 118 -9.67 0.33 -19.08
CA ARG A 118 -9.22 0.62 -17.71
C ARG A 118 -8.37 -0.53 -17.17
N SER A 119 -8.73 -1.76 -17.49
CA SER A 119 -7.96 -2.95 -17.09
C SER A 119 -6.67 -3.13 -17.92
N GLU A 120 -6.53 -2.41 -19.03
CA GLU A 120 -5.22 -2.20 -19.69
C GLU A 120 -4.18 -1.58 -18.74
N GLU A 121 -4.56 -0.87 -17.67
CA GLU A 121 -3.59 -0.33 -16.70
C GLU A 121 -2.68 -1.42 -16.16
N HIS A 122 -3.22 -2.61 -15.84
CA HIS A 122 -2.44 -3.74 -15.33
C HIS A 122 -1.31 -4.12 -16.29
N THR A 123 -1.66 -4.41 -17.53
CA THR A 123 -0.70 -4.85 -18.55
C THR A 123 0.26 -3.71 -18.92
N TYR A 124 -0.25 -2.50 -19.11
CA TYR A 124 0.55 -1.34 -19.47
C TYR A 124 1.58 -0.99 -18.39
N SER A 125 1.15 -0.86 -17.13
CA SER A 125 2.05 -0.51 -16.04
C SER A 125 3.07 -1.60 -15.77
N SER A 126 2.73 -2.88 -15.97
CA SER A 126 3.69 -3.99 -15.87
C SER A 126 4.80 -3.88 -16.93
N ILE A 127 4.42 -3.55 -18.16
CA ILE A 127 5.38 -3.31 -19.24
C ILE A 127 6.27 -2.11 -18.92
N VAL A 128 5.70 -1.01 -18.41
CA VAL A 128 6.44 0.20 -18.03
C VAL A 128 7.39 -0.08 -16.87
N ALA A 129 6.93 -0.75 -15.81
CA ALA A 129 7.75 -1.13 -14.67
C ALA A 129 8.95 -1.97 -15.10
N ARG A 130 8.75 -2.96 -15.97
CA ARG A 130 9.83 -3.81 -16.49
C ARG A 130 10.78 -3.06 -17.43
N LYS A 131 10.27 -2.23 -18.35
CA LYS A 131 11.10 -1.60 -19.39
C LYS A 131 11.79 -0.31 -18.94
N ARG A 132 11.16 0.43 -18.02
CA ARG A 132 11.57 1.78 -17.62
C ARG A 132 11.86 1.90 -16.13
N HIS A 133 11.70 0.81 -15.37
CA HIS A 133 11.96 0.75 -13.93
C HIS A 133 11.23 1.87 -13.18
N THR A 134 9.99 2.18 -13.60
CA THR A 134 9.17 3.25 -13.04
C THR A 134 7.69 2.88 -12.94
N TYR A 135 7.00 3.46 -11.95
CA TYR A 135 5.53 3.49 -11.85
C TYR A 135 5.10 4.94 -11.62
N TYR A 136 4.44 5.57 -12.60
CA TYR A 136 4.10 7.01 -12.55
C TYR A 136 5.30 7.90 -12.18
N ASP A 137 6.47 7.66 -12.79
CA ASP A 137 7.80 8.24 -12.51
C ASP A 137 8.36 8.05 -11.08
N ILE A 138 7.77 7.17 -10.28
CA ILE A 138 8.41 6.66 -9.06
C ILE A 138 9.49 5.67 -9.51
N PRO A 139 10.78 5.90 -9.23
CA PRO A 139 11.82 4.92 -9.52
C PRO A 139 11.55 3.63 -8.74
N LEU A 140 11.57 2.51 -9.44
CA LEU A 140 11.34 1.18 -8.87
C LEU A 140 12.66 0.43 -8.73
N GLU A 141 12.78 -0.32 -7.65
CA GLU A 141 13.94 -1.20 -7.42
C GLU A 141 13.56 -2.68 -7.53
N TYR A 142 12.32 -3.00 -7.16
CA TYR A 142 11.79 -4.36 -7.14
C TYR A 142 10.41 -4.42 -7.82
N ALA A 143 10.00 -5.62 -8.22
CA ALA A 143 8.67 -5.91 -8.70
C ALA A 143 8.20 -7.24 -8.12
N VAL A 144 7.03 -7.23 -7.50
CA VAL A 144 6.32 -8.44 -7.07
C VAL A 144 4.98 -8.45 -7.77
N GLN A 145 4.79 -9.43 -8.64
CA GLN A 145 3.59 -9.58 -9.44
C GLN A 145 2.97 -10.95 -9.18
N ASP A 146 1.78 -11.17 -9.70
CA ASP A 146 1.14 -12.48 -9.73
C ASP A 146 0.83 -12.99 -8.30
N TYR A 147 0.47 -12.05 -7.41
CA TYR A 147 0.16 -12.33 -6.02
C TYR A 147 -1.32 -12.67 -5.78
N CYS A 148 -2.20 -12.35 -6.72
CA CYS A 148 -3.63 -12.68 -6.67
C CYS A 148 -4.08 -13.08 -8.08
N VAL A 149 -3.71 -14.29 -8.49
CA VAL A 149 -3.95 -14.83 -9.83
C VAL A 149 -5.45 -15.02 -10.08
N THR A 150 -5.89 -14.69 -11.29
CA THR A 150 -7.27 -14.91 -11.72
C THR A 150 -7.49 -16.37 -12.10
N SER A 151 -8.48 -17.01 -11.48
CA SER A 151 -8.89 -18.39 -11.79
C SER A 151 -9.39 -18.51 -13.23
N GLU A 152 -9.16 -19.67 -13.87
CA GLU A 152 -9.72 -20.00 -15.19
C GLU A 152 -11.26 -20.00 -15.21
N GLU A 153 -11.89 -20.21 -14.05
CA GLU A 153 -13.35 -20.18 -13.88
C GLU A 153 -13.90 -18.75 -13.73
N HIS A 154 -13.03 -17.75 -13.56
CA HIS A 154 -13.45 -16.36 -13.39
C HIS A 154 -13.89 -15.75 -14.73
N GLU A 155 -14.98 -14.99 -14.74
CA GLU A 155 -15.53 -14.38 -15.96
C GLU A 155 -14.56 -13.44 -16.69
N SER A 156 -13.57 -12.90 -15.96
CA SER A 156 -12.57 -11.99 -16.50
C SER A 156 -11.35 -12.69 -17.11
N PHE A 157 -11.20 -14.01 -16.90
CA PHE A 157 -10.06 -14.77 -17.40
C PHE A 157 -9.96 -14.64 -18.91
N GLN A 158 -8.77 -14.33 -19.42
CA GLN A 158 -8.50 -14.15 -20.85
C GLN A 158 -9.34 -13.07 -21.58
N LEU A 159 -10.12 -12.21 -20.91
CA LEU A 159 -10.86 -11.13 -21.60
C LEU A 159 -9.93 -10.15 -22.32
N LEU A 160 -8.78 -9.81 -21.73
CA LEU A 160 -7.80 -8.88 -22.32
C LEU A 160 -6.71 -9.57 -23.12
N ASN A 161 -6.13 -10.63 -22.58
CA ASN A 161 -4.99 -11.31 -23.16
C ASN A 161 -5.35 -12.75 -23.51
N GLN A 162 -6.25 -12.92 -24.48
CA GLN A 162 -6.87 -14.20 -24.87
C GLN A 162 -5.89 -15.35 -25.12
N ASN A 163 -4.66 -15.05 -25.54
CA ASN A 163 -3.65 -16.05 -25.89
C ASN A 163 -2.61 -16.31 -24.78
N LYS A 164 -2.79 -15.74 -23.58
CA LYS A 164 -1.85 -15.95 -22.46
C LYS A 164 -2.21 -17.20 -21.67
N PRO A 165 -1.22 -18.02 -21.27
CA PRO A 165 -1.46 -19.15 -20.38
C PRO A 165 -1.88 -18.66 -18.98
N VAL A 166 -2.39 -19.55 -18.16
CA VAL A 166 -2.68 -19.30 -16.74
C VAL A 166 -1.42 -18.78 -16.04
N THR A 167 -1.58 -17.69 -15.30
CA THR A 167 -0.50 -17.11 -14.48
C THR A 167 -0.20 -18.03 -13.30
N GLN A 168 1.07 -18.20 -12.93
CA GLN A 168 1.44 -18.92 -11.71
C GLN A 168 1.69 -17.93 -10.58
N HIS A 169 1.34 -18.32 -9.36
CA HIS A 169 1.66 -17.52 -8.18
C HIS A 169 3.18 -17.38 -8.00
N ASN A 170 3.63 -16.14 -7.76
CA ASN A 170 5.02 -15.85 -7.45
C ASN A 170 5.32 -16.06 -5.96
N GLU A 171 5.27 -17.31 -5.50
CA GLU A 171 5.34 -17.67 -4.08
C GLU A 171 6.55 -17.09 -3.35
N ALA A 172 7.73 -17.13 -3.97
CA ALA A 172 8.97 -16.68 -3.35
C ALA A 172 8.98 -15.17 -3.08
N ASP A 173 8.58 -14.37 -4.07
CA ASP A 173 8.59 -12.91 -3.92
C ASP A 173 7.46 -12.45 -2.99
N ILE A 174 6.29 -13.11 -3.02
CA ILE A 174 5.19 -12.85 -2.09
C ILE A 174 5.63 -13.13 -0.64
N ALA A 175 6.26 -14.28 -0.39
CA ALA A 175 6.76 -14.64 0.94
C ALA A 175 7.77 -13.61 1.48
N SER A 176 8.54 -12.98 0.58
CA SER A 176 9.47 -11.89 0.94
C SER A 176 8.74 -10.60 1.34
N LEU A 177 7.63 -10.25 0.67
CA LEU A 177 6.78 -9.13 1.10
C LEU A 177 6.13 -9.40 2.45
N GLU A 178 5.79 -10.65 2.76
CA GLU A 178 5.19 -11.01 4.05
C GLU A 178 6.13 -10.76 5.25
N GLN A 179 7.43 -10.54 5.00
CA GLN A 179 8.40 -10.16 6.03
C GLN A 179 8.52 -8.64 6.24
N VAL A 180 8.01 -7.81 5.32
CA VAL A 180 8.08 -6.35 5.47
C VAL A 180 7.17 -5.91 6.62
N GLU A 181 7.74 -5.23 7.60
CA GLU A 181 7.03 -4.81 8.82
C GLU A 181 6.24 -3.53 8.64
N PHE A 182 6.68 -2.64 7.75
CA PHE A 182 5.97 -1.41 7.42
C PHE A 182 6.20 -0.98 5.97
N GLY A 183 5.15 -0.46 5.33
CA GLY A 183 5.27 0.24 4.05
C GLY A 183 4.06 1.11 3.74
N PHE A 184 4.28 2.05 2.82
CA PHE A 184 3.25 2.91 2.25
C PHE A 184 2.93 2.44 0.83
N GLY A 185 1.67 2.13 0.57
CA GLY A 185 1.23 1.66 -0.72
C GLY A 185 0.36 2.67 -1.47
N ILE A 186 0.44 2.61 -2.79
CA ILE A 186 -0.44 3.34 -3.71
C ILE A 186 -0.98 2.40 -4.78
N SER A 187 -2.21 2.66 -5.22
CA SER A 187 -2.87 1.97 -6.33
C SER A 187 -3.55 2.98 -7.27
N ARG A 188 -3.82 2.57 -8.52
CA ARG A 188 -4.49 3.39 -9.55
C ARG A 188 -3.82 4.77 -9.76
N GLY A 189 -2.50 4.78 -9.95
CA GLY A 189 -1.75 6.04 -10.09
C GLY A 189 -1.77 6.94 -8.86
N GLY A 190 -1.96 6.37 -7.66
CA GLY A 190 -1.98 7.10 -6.40
C GLY A 190 -3.29 7.81 -6.08
N MET A 191 -4.38 7.43 -6.74
CA MET A 191 -5.74 7.80 -6.32
C MET A 191 -6.19 7.07 -5.06
N HIS A 192 -5.64 5.88 -4.83
CA HIS A 192 -5.87 5.11 -3.63
C HIS A 192 -4.55 4.88 -2.91
N THR A 193 -4.56 5.01 -1.59
CA THR A 193 -3.40 4.87 -0.73
C THR A 193 -3.71 3.95 0.42
N TRP A 194 -2.71 3.23 0.89
CA TRP A 194 -2.88 2.23 1.95
C TRP A 194 -1.57 2.04 2.70
N LEU A 195 -1.64 1.35 3.83
CA LEU A 195 -0.46 0.95 4.59
C LEU A 195 -0.26 -0.55 4.50
N PHE A 196 0.96 -1.01 4.73
CA PHE A 196 1.33 -2.40 4.63
C PHE A 196 2.07 -2.86 5.86
N ALA A 197 1.74 -4.05 6.36
CA ALA A 197 2.58 -4.75 7.31
C ALA A 197 2.33 -6.26 7.25
N LYS A 198 3.42 -7.02 7.26
CA LYS A 198 3.45 -8.47 7.47
C LYS A 198 2.47 -9.21 6.56
N GLY A 199 2.52 -8.89 5.25
CA GLY A 199 1.69 -9.54 4.25
C GLY A 199 0.25 -9.04 4.18
N LYS A 200 -0.10 -7.95 4.87
CA LYS A 200 -1.45 -7.37 4.87
C LYS A 200 -1.44 -5.92 4.42
N VAL A 201 -2.46 -5.57 3.66
CA VAL A 201 -2.84 -4.22 3.27
C VAL A 201 -3.84 -3.70 4.28
N TYR A 202 -3.56 -2.54 4.87
CA TYR A 202 -4.43 -1.84 5.82
C TYR A 202 -5.06 -0.63 5.12
N GLU A 203 -6.38 -0.60 5.07
CA GLU A 203 -7.17 0.37 4.32
C GLU A 203 -8.19 1.07 5.22
N VAL A 204 -8.63 2.25 4.77
CA VAL A 204 -9.76 2.98 5.37
C VAL A 204 -10.81 3.25 4.30
N HIS A 205 -12.04 2.87 4.62
CA HIS A 205 -13.22 3.04 3.78
C HIS A 205 -13.89 4.39 4.07
N TRP A 206 -13.65 5.36 3.18
CA TRP A 206 -14.22 6.71 3.21
C TRP A 206 -15.76 6.81 3.31
N ASN A 207 -16.50 5.71 3.14
CA ASN A 207 -17.96 5.65 3.17
C ASN A 207 -18.50 4.75 4.31
N SER A 208 -17.66 4.39 5.29
CA SER A 208 -18.00 3.48 6.39
C SER A 208 -17.79 4.11 7.77
N VAL A 209 -18.21 3.40 8.82
CA VAL A 209 -18.00 3.72 10.24
C VAL A 209 -17.98 2.43 11.06
N GLY A 210 -17.39 2.44 12.26
CA GLY A 210 -17.28 1.26 13.12
C GLY A 210 -16.43 0.16 12.48
N ASP A 211 -16.79 -1.10 12.68
CA ASP A 211 -16.01 -2.27 12.21
C ASP A 211 -15.75 -2.29 10.69
N GLY A 212 -16.54 -1.57 9.89
CA GLY A 212 -16.34 -1.46 8.44
C GLY A 212 -15.45 -0.31 8.00
N LEU A 213 -14.97 0.53 8.93
CA LEU A 213 -14.14 1.70 8.61
C LEU A 213 -12.72 1.30 8.23
N TYR A 214 -12.09 0.43 9.01
CA TYR A 214 -10.74 -0.06 8.79
C TYR A 214 -10.78 -1.52 8.33
N GLU A 215 -9.93 -1.88 7.37
CA GLU A 215 -9.82 -3.26 6.87
C GLU A 215 -8.36 -3.69 6.79
N ALA A 216 -8.11 -4.97 7.07
CA ALA A 216 -6.80 -5.61 6.91
C ALA A 216 -6.92 -6.81 5.96
N THR A 217 -6.48 -6.63 4.72
CA THR A 217 -6.60 -7.63 3.65
C THR A 217 -5.27 -8.32 3.40
N PRO A 218 -5.17 -9.66 3.45
CA PRO A 218 -3.95 -10.36 3.04
C PRO A 218 -3.57 -10.00 1.60
N ILE A 219 -2.30 -9.72 1.32
CA ILE A 219 -1.82 -9.29 -0.01
C ILE A 219 -2.20 -10.30 -1.08
N ARG A 220 -2.17 -11.61 -0.75
CA ARG A 220 -2.57 -12.72 -1.63
C ARG A 220 -4.03 -12.65 -2.11
N ARG A 221 -4.86 -11.83 -1.46
CA ARG A 221 -6.28 -11.62 -1.75
C ARG A 221 -6.61 -10.18 -2.07
N PHE A 222 -5.62 -9.28 -2.05
CA PHE A 222 -5.85 -7.86 -2.30
C PHE A 222 -6.17 -7.63 -3.78
N PRO A 223 -7.39 -7.19 -4.12
CA PRO A 223 -7.88 -7.28 -5.50
C PRO A 223 -7.63 -6.02 -6.33
N TRP A 224 -7.00 -4.99 -5.76
CA TRP A 224 -6.85 -3.70 -6.44
C TRP A 224 -5.88 -3.77 -7.63
N LEU A 225 -5.96 -2.75 -8.48
CA LEU A 225 -5.13 -2.56 -9.67
C LEU A 225 -3.61 -2.61 -9.37
N SER A 226 -2.82 -2.42 -10.43
CA SER A 226 -1.40 -2.13 -10.28
C SER A 226 -1.11 -0.98 -9.31
N GLY A 227 0.07 -1.04 -8.70
CA GLY A 227 0.46 -0.12 -7.65
C GLY A 227 1.95 -0.12 -7.38
N ALA A 228 2.34 0.61 -6.35
CA ALA A 228 3.68 0.56 -5.79
C ALA A 228 3.61 0.51 -4.26
N LEU A 229 4.44 -0.32 -3.66
CA LEU A 229 4.72 -0.35 -2.22
C LEU A 229 6.08 0.29 -1.98
N ILE A 230 6.11 1.29 -1.11
CA ILE A 230 7.30 2.06 -0.76
C ILE A 230 7.66 1.68 0.67
N ILE A 231 8.85 1.11 0.85
CA ILE A 231 9.34 0.60 2.14
C ILE A 231 10.56 1.40 2.61
N PRO A 232 10.71 1.62 3.93
CA PRO A 232 11.96 2.13 4.50
C PRO A 232 13.18 1.30 4.05
N SER A 233 14.34 1.94 3.87
CA SER A 233 15.53 1.28 3.28
C SER A 233 16.02 0.10 4.10
N GLU A 234 15.88 0.15 5.42
CA GLU A 234 16.27 -0.93 6.33
C GLU A 234 15.44 -2.21 6.12
N GLN A 235 14.24 -2.10 5.54
CA GLN A 235 13.37 -3.22 5.21
C GLN A 235 13.79 -3.93 3.91
N ALA A 236 14.62 -3.30 3.08
CA ALA A 236 14.93 -3.82 1.74
C ALA A 236 15.63 -5.19 1.76
N GLY A 237 16.32 -5.52 2.86
CA GLY A 237 16.95 -6.82 3.07
C GLY A 237 15.96 -7.99 3.18
N HIS A 238 14.68 -7.71 3.42
CA HIS A 238 13.63 -8.73 3.42
C HIS A 238 13.18 -9.14 2.01
N ILE A 239 13.42 -8.30 0.99
CA ILE A 239 12.92 -8.55 -0.36
C ILE A 239 13.80 -9.55 -1.09
N ALA A 240 13.17 -10.55 -1.70
CA ALA A 240 13.88 -11.62 -2.38
C ALA A 240 14.73 -11.06 -3.55
N PRO A 241 15.95 -11.58 -3.78
CA PRO A 241 16.76 -11.19 -4.92
C PRO A 241 16.07 -11.43 -6.28
N SER A 242 15.16 -12.41 -6.37
CA SER A 242 14.33 -12.68 -7.55
C SER A 242 13.39 -11.53 -7.91
N ALA A 243 12.94 -10.75 -6.92
CA ALA A 243 12.07 -9.59 -7.11
C ALA A 243 12.80 -8.36 -7.67
N LYS A 244 14.15 -8.35 -7.72
CA LYS A 244 14.89 -7.22 -8.26
C LYS A 244 14.53 -7.02 -9.73
N ILE A 245 14.13 -5.80 -10.11
CA ILE A 245 13.81 -5.51 -11.51
C ILE A 245 15.09 -5.62 -12.35
N LYS A 246 14.99 -6.33 -13.47
CA LYS A 246 16.06 -6.58 -14.46
C LYS A 246 15.96 -5.63 -15.64
#